data_AF-A0A410RYH4-F1
#
_entry.id   AF-A0A410RYH4-F1
#
_cell.length_a   1.000
_cell.length_b   1.000
_cell.length_c   1.000
_cell.angle_alpha   90.00
_cell.angle_beta   90.00
_cell.angle_gamma   90.00
#
_symmetry.space_group_name_H-M   'P 1'
#
loop_
_entity.id
_entity.type
_entity.pdbx_description
1 polymer ?
#
loop_
_entity_poly.entity_id
_entity_poly.type
_entity_poly.pdbx_seq_one_letter_code
_entity_poly.pdbx_strand_id
1 'polypeptide(L)'
;MAVSALELRPRGPVALMDAALRLCARDAGVWALTLPGGAAVVAALLHLLDAVDHGRSPTLPALYVTLAWFLRGVGQGAACHYVQELLLGAKAEPSVRQSLRAALGRLPSLFIAVAYLAFFNVLSLTFSLGIALFLLSAQGVGYAATMQGRGSPLKLYAVGSRLLGPSRGTATAVRWLMGVQVLVFLNLHVGLNFLLYLGRRLVGIDLTFAERFASLDNPPWLVFLAATTFALFEPLRAATATLLLVDGRVRQEGLDLLAAVQQLPERGTQRGGLASKGVAAALLLVTGLLLAAPAPVQAAPEASAPVERKALRARLEQVAMECELPEQVEGTALKDFDALNARETVKLERFVRHLEQLAYDDEDCETAAVALENGLAQVSATAEAQARADARAATDRARAILARPEFQERPEKAPAEPKEEEVPPESSWWRRFIDKLGEWLRDFFKRNNPQSRETALPVGGGAAATVLVVMLVALTLAVLGVVVVNVLRRKREASGPALEVNTVDAAALAGNPDHALSRPPEGWAHLADALAAKGEYRQAVRNLYLALLSRLHRDGAIHYDETLSNWDYLRAFRGRPEVKAPFRELTRRFDFAWYGNVPVGADGYTEFRAITAPLLAAQPAQEAAGA
;
A
#
# COMPACT_ATOMS: atom_id res chain seq x y z
N MET A 1 10.08 6.57 14.59
CA MET A 1 10.58 6.07 13.29
C MET A 1 10.28 7.14 12.26
N ALA A 2 11.29 7.89 11.81
CA ALA A 2 11.10 9.01 10.91
C ALA A 2 11.15 8.52 9.45
N VAL A 3 10.04 7.97 8.96
CA VAL A 3 9.83 7.88 7.51
C VAL A 3 9.60 9.31 7.02
N SER A 4 10.29 9.73 5.97
CA SER A 4 10.16 11.09 5.45
C SER A 4 8.69 11.39 5.16
N ALA A 5 8.16 12.54 5.59
CA ALA A 5 6.77 12.93 5.38
C ALA A 5 6.35 12.98 3.88
N LEU A 6 7.32 12.96 2.97
CA LEU A 6 7.13 12.87 1.52
C LEU A 6 6.89 11.43 1.02
N GLU A 7 7.34 10.42 1.76
CA GLU A 7 7.15 8.99 1.45
C GLU A 7 5.81 8.44 1.98
N LEU A 8 5.18 9.15 2.91
CA LEU A 8 3.88 8.81 3.49
C LEU A 8 2.69 9.35 2.67
N ARG A 9 2.91 9.96 1.50
CA ARG A 9 1.81 10.32 0.59
C ARG A 9 1.48 9.15 -0.34
N PRO A 10 0.29 8.52 -0.23
CA PRO A 10 -0.07 7.44 -1.13
C PRO A 10 -0.18 7.97 -2.55
N ARG A 11 0.49 7.30 -3.48
CA ARG A 11 0.65 7.76 -4.86
C ARG A 11 -0.57 7.36 -5.70
N GLY A 12 -0.89 8.18 -6.70
CA GLY A 12 -1.75 7.76 -7.80
C GLY A 12 -1.03 6.76 -8.72
N PRO A 13 -1.72 6.07 -9.62
CA PRO A 13 -1.11 5.03 -10.48
C PRO A 13 0.08 5.54 -11.30
N VAL A 14 -0.04 6.74 -11.89
CA VAL A 14 1.02 7.36 -12.71
C VAL A 14 2.20 7.78 -11.85
N ALA A 15 1.95 8.43 -10.71
CA ALA A 15 3.00 8.85 -9.78
C ALA A 15 3.75 7.64 -9.16
N LEU A 16 3.06 6.52 -8.95
CA LEU A 16 3.67 5.27 -8.50
C LEU A 16 4.57 4.69 -9.59
N MET A 17 4.12 4.68 -10.84
CA MET A 17 4.92 4.24 -11.99
C MET A 17 6.18 5.10 -12.16
N ASP A 18 6.03 6.43 -12.12
CA ASP A 18 7.15 7.37 -12.21
C ASP A 18 8.15 7.17 -11.06
N ALA A 19 7.66 7.01 -9.83
CA ALA A 19 8.53 6.71 -8.68
C ALA A 19 9.29 5.38 -8.85
N ALA A 20 8.61 4.33 -9.34
CA ALA A 20 9.24 3.04 -9.60
C ALA A 20 10.30 3.13 -10.71
N LEU A 21 10.03 3.86 -11.79
CA LEU A 21 10.98 4.10 -12.88
C LEU A 21 12.20 4.89 -12.40
N ARG A 22 12.01 5.97 -11.63
CA ARG A 22 13.10 6.74 -11.05
C ARG A 22 13.96 5.92 -10.11
N LEU A 23 13.34 5.04 -9.32
CA LEU A 23 14.04 4.13 -8.42
C LEU A 23 14.89 3.13 -9.23
N CYS A 24 14.34 2.54 -10.29
CA CYS A 24 15.10 1.66 -11.18
C CYS A 24 16.18 2.41 -12.00
N ALA A 25 16.00 3.70 -12.30
CA ALA A 25 16.96 4.47 -13.09
C ALA A 25 18.13 4.99 -12.24
N ARG A 26 17.88 5.33 -10.96
CA ARG A 26 18.89 5.86 -10.04
C ARG A 26 19.66 4.77 -9.30
N ASP A 27 19.08 3.59 -9.12
CA ASP A 27 19.65 2.52 -8.31
C ASP A 27 19.88 1.22 -9.13
N ALA A 28 21.16 0.84 -9.27
CA ALA A 28 21.56 -0.36 -9.99
C ALA A 28 21.33 -1.66 -9.19
N GLY A 29 21.07 -1.59 -7.87
CA GLY A 29 20.89 -2.76 -7.01
C GLY A 29 19.68 -3.60 -7.38
N VAL A 30 18.58 -2.96 -7.81
CA VAL A 30 17.37 -3.66 -8.29
C VAL A 30 17.66 -4.44 -9.58
N TRP A 31 18.46 -3.86 -10.49
CA TRP A 31 18.91 -4.52 -11.71
C TRP A 31 19.83 -5.70 -11.41
N ALA A 32 20.80 -5.52 -10.51
CA ALA A 32 21.75 -6.57 -10.13
C ALA A 32 21.04 -7.82 -9.56
N LEU A 33 19.92 -7.64 -8.86
CA LEU A 33 19.13 -8.73 -8.28
C LEU A 33 18.19 -9.41 -9.27
N THR A 34 17.75 -8.72 -10.33
CA THR A 34 16.72 -9.22 -11.26
C THR A 34 17.29 -9.69 -12.60
N LEU A 35 18.36 -9.05 -13.11
CA LEU A 35 18.99 -9.37 -14.40
C LEU A 35 19.45 -10.82 -14.52
N PRO A 36 20.15 -11.43 -13.54
CA PRO A 36 20.64 -12.80 -13.69
C PRO A 36 19.50 -13.81 -13.90
N GLY A 37 18.41 -13.66 -13.14
CA GLY A 37 17.22 -14.50 -13.29
C GLY A 37 16.50 -14.26 -14.62
N GLY A 38 16.37 -13.00 -15.05
CA GLY A 38 15.80 -12.66 -16.36
C GLY A 38 16.62 -13.24 -17.52
N ALA A 39 17.95 -13.08 -17.49
CA ALA A 39 18.86 -13.61 -18.51
C ALA A 39 18.82 -15.15 -18.56
N ALA A 40 18.76 -15.81 -17.40
CA ALA A 40 18.60 -17.27 -17.33
C ALA A 40 17.30 -17.73 -17.98
N VAL A 41 16.19 -17.01 -17.79
CA VAL A 41 14.90 -17.33 -18.42
C VAL A 41 14.98 -17.15 -19.94
N VAL A 42 15.58 -16.06 -20.42
CA VAL A 42 15.78 -15.84 -21.87
C VAL A 42 16.59 -16.98 -22.49
N ALA A 43 17.74 -17.30 -21.90
CA ALA A 43 18.62 -18.36 -22.41
C ALA A 43 17.93 -19.74 -22.38
N ALA A 44 17.24 -20.08 -21.29
CA ALA A 44 16.55 -21.37 -21.16
C ALA A 44 15.38 -21.51 -22.15
N LEU A 45 14.62 -20.43 -22.40
CA LEU A 45 13.54 -20.44 -23.39
C LEU A 45 14.06 -20.61 -24.81
N LEU A 46 15.16 -19.94 -25.17
CA LEU A 46 15.79 -20.10 -26.48
C LEU A 46 16.36 -21.51 -26.66
N HIS A 47 16.97 -22.07 -25.61
CA HIS A 47 17.47 -23.44 -25.65
C HIS A 47 16.35 -24.48 -25.77
N LEU A 48 15.22 -24.25 -25.11
CA LEU A 48 14.03 -25.09 -25.27
C LEU A 48 13.49 -25.04 -26.69
N LEU A 49 13.41 -23.85 -27.28
CA LEU A 49 12.92 -23.70 -28.64
C LEU A 49 13.87 -24.32 -29.66
N ASP A 50 15.19 -24.13 -29.51
CA ASP A 50 16.20 -24.79 -30.33
C ASP A 50 16.07 -26.32 -30.30
N ALA A 51 15.86 -26.89 -29.12
CA ALA A 51 15.67 -28.33 -28.97
C ALA A 51 14.40 -28.83 -29.68
N VAL A 52 13.30 -28.08 -29.57
CA VAL A 52 12.03 -28.41 -30.25
C VAL A 52 12.17 -28.33 -31.77
N ASP A 53 12.77 -27.26 -32.29
CA ASP A 53 12.93 -27.04 -33.73
C ASP A 53 13.83 -28.11 -34.38
N HIS A 54 14.84 -28.61 -33.65
CA HIS A 54 15.75 -29.66 -34.12
C HIS A 54 15.30 -31.08 -33.76
N GLY A 55 14.08 -31.26 -33.23
CA GLY A 55 13.55 -32.59 -32.86
C GLY A 55 14.34 -33.31 -31.76
N ARG A 56 15.08 -32.56 -30.92
CA ARG A 56 15.80 -33.09 -29.75
C ARG A 56 14.83 -33.27 -28.58
N SER A 57 15.21 -34.04 -27.57
CA SER A 57 14.37 -34.23 -26.38
C SER A 57 14.17 -32.91 -25.62
N PRO A 58 12.92 -32.51 -25.30
CA PRO A 58 12.66 -31.25 -24.60
C PRO A 58 12.84 -31.35 -23.08
N THR A 59 13.21 -32.51 -22.54
CA THR A 59 13.22 -32.79 -21.09
C THR A 59 14.25 -31.95 -20.33
N LEU A 60 15.52 -31.94 -20.79
CA LEU A 60 16.57 -31.13 -20.18
C LEU A 60 16.34 -29.62 -20.36
N PRO A 61 15.99 -29.12 -21.57
CA PRO A 61 15.64 -27.71 -21.72
C PRO A 61 14.44 -27.27 -20.89
N ALA A 62 13.40 -28.10 -20.75
CA ALA A 62 12.27 -27.80 -19.87
C ALA A 62 12.66 -27.73 -18.38
N LEU A 63 13.59 -28.58 -17.95
CA LEU A 63 14.18 -28.50 -16.61
C LEU A 63 14.93 -27.17 -16.42
N TYR A 64 15.73 -26.74 -17.41
CA TYR A 64 16.41 -25.44 -17.34
C TYR A 64 15.44 -24.26 -17.29
N VAL A 65 14.34 -24.30 -18.05
CA VAL A 65 13.29 -23.26 -17.96
C VAL A 65 12.70 -23.22 -16.55
N THR A 66 12.43 -24.38 -15.97
CA THR A 66 11.89 -24.48 -14.61
C THR A 66 12.87 -23.88 -13.59
N LEU A 67 14.14 -24.30 -13.63
CA LEU A 67 15.19 -23.80 -12.73
C LEU A 67 15.41 -22.29 -12.89
N ALA A 68 15.44 -21.79 -14.12
CA ALA A 68 15.54 -20.37 -14.42
C ALA A 68 14.36 -19.56 -13.86
N TRP A 69 13.14 -20.12 -13.93
CA TRP A 69 11.94 -19.48 -13.38
C TRP A 69 11.98 -19.36 -11.86
N PHE A 70 12.49 -20.39 -11.16
CA PHE A 70 12.73 -20.31 -9.71
C PHE A 70 13.85 -19.33 -9.36
N LEU A 71 14.97 -19.34 -10.09
CA LEU A 71 16.06 -18.38 -9.89
C LEU A 71 15.56 -16.93 -10.05
N ARG A 72 14.77 -16.67 -11.10
CA ARG A 72 14.08 -15.40 -11.31
C ARG A 72 13.21 -15.02 -10.12
N GLY A 73 12.41 -15.95 -9.59
CA GLY A 73 11.56 -15.71 -8.43
C GLY A 73 12.33 -15.31 -7.16
N VAL A 74 13.48 -15.93 -6.92
CA VAL A 74 14.38 -15.54 -5.82
C VAL A 74 14.94 -14.14 -6.04
N GLY A 75 15.37 -13.82 -7.26
CA GLY A 75 15.82 -12.47 -7.64
C GLY A 75 14.74 -11.41 -7.44
N GLN A 76 13.49 -11.71 -7.84
CA GLN A 76 12.33 -10.85 -7.60
C GLN A 76 12.07 -10.62 -6.10
N GLY A 77 12.11 -11.68 -5.28
CA GLY A 77 11.97 -11.55 -3.83
C GLY A 77 13.07 -10.68 -3.21
N ALA A 78 14.33 -10.94 -3.58
CA ALA A 78 15.47 -10.16 -3.11
C ALA A 78 15.35 -8.68 -3.52
N ALA A 79 14.94 -8.41 -4.76
CA ALA A 79 14.71 -7.04 -5.24
C ALA A 79 13.58 -6.34 -4.48
N CYS A 80 12.47 -7.03 -4.19
CA CYS A 80 11.39 -6.46 -3.38
C CYS A 80 11.87 -6.04 -1.98
N HIS A 81 12.71 -6.89 -1.34
CA HIS A 81 13.32 -6.59 -0.05
C HIS A 81 14.31 -5.42 -0.14
N TYR A 82 15.14 -5.38 -1.18
CA TYR A 82 16.08 -4.30 -1.43
C TYR A 82 15.38 -2.94 -1.54
N VAL A 83 14.32 -2.88 -2.36
CA VAL A 83 13.49 -1.66 -2.51
C VAL A 83 12.85 -1.27 -1.18
N GLN A 84 12.40 -2.25 -0.39
CA GLN A 84 11.81 -1.97 0.92
C GLN A 84 12.83 -1.35 1.90
N GLU A 85 14.06 -1.86 1.94
CA GLU A 85 15.13 -1.29 2.76
C GLU A 85 15.52 0.12 2.30
N LEU A 86 15.55 0.36 0.99
CA LEU A 86 15.81 1.68 0.42
C LEU A 86 14.76 2.71 0.85
N LEU A 87 13.49 2.32 0.88
CA LEU A 87 12.37 3.18 1.29
C LEU A 87 12.28 3.40 2.81
N LEU A 88 12.80 2.48 3.62
CA LEU A 88 12.74 2.61 5.09
C LEU A 88 13.87 3.45 5.66
N GLY A 89 14.84 3.87 4.83
CA GLY A 89 15.91 4.83 5.20
C GLY A 89 16.81 4.39 6.36
N ALA A 90 16.74 3.11 6.77
CA ALA A 90 17.39 2.64 8.00
C ALA A 90 18.91 2.44 7.85
N LYS A 91 19.45 2.47 6.62
CA LYS A 91 20.88 2.30 6.32
C LYS A 91 21.30 3.23 5.19
N ALA A 92 22.50 3.81 5.31
CA ALA A 92 23.05 4.80 4.39
C ALA A 92 23.12 4.30 2.93
N GLU A 93 23.34 2.99 2.71
CA GLU A 93 23.14 2.32 1.41
C GLU A 93 22.74 0.85 1.65
N PRO A 94 21.60 0.36 1.14
CA PRO A 94 21.22 -1.04 1.28
C PRO A 94 22.16 -1.92 0.44
N SER A 95 22.66 -3.03 1.02
CA SER A 95 23.53 -3.95 0.27
C SER A 95 22.74 -5.02 -0.49
N VAL A 96 23.11 -5.24 -1.76
CA VAL A 96 22.58 -6.31 -2.62
C VAL A 96 22.75 -7.67 -1.97
N ARG A 97 23.91 -7.93 -1.37
CA ARG A 97 24.24 -9.21 -0.71
C ARG A 97 23.33 -9.49 0.48
N GLN A 98 22.99 -8.47 1.29
CA GLN A 98 22.08 -8.65 2.42
C GLN A 98 20.67 -9.00 1.93
N SER A 99 20.18 -8.33 0.89
CA SER A 99 18.84 -8.60 0.34
C SER A 99 18.76 -9.99 -0.30
N LEU A 100 19.83 -10.42 -0.97
CA LEU A 100 19.93 -11.79 -1.48
C LEU A 100 19.94 -12.81 -0.34
N ARG A 101 20.69 -12.56 0.74
CA ARG A 101 20.72 -13.44 1.92
C ARG A 101 19.35 -13.51 2.60
N ALA A 102 18.62 -12.41 2.67
CA ALA A 102 17.26 -12.36 3.22
C ALA A 102 16.28 -13.20 2.37
N ALA A 103 16.38 -13.12 1.04
CA ALA A 103 15.60 -13.96 0.14
C ALA A 103 15.97 -15.45 0.28
N LEU A 104 17.26 -15.76 0.40
CA LEU A 104 17.73 -17.14 0.62
C LEU A 104 17.20 -17.73 1.94
N GLY A 105 17.13 -16.92 3.01
CA GLY A 105 16.52 -17.33 4.27
C GLY A 105 15.02 -17.64 4.18
N ARG A 106 14.36 -17.24 3.08
CA ARG A 106 12.93 -17.46 2.80
C ARG A 106 12.69 -18.32 1.57
N LEU A 107 13.68 -19.12 1.16
CA LEU A 107 13.58 -19.98 -0.03
C LEU A 107 12.31 -20.85 -0.06
N PRO A 108 11.89 -21.55 1.02
CA PRO A 108 10.72 -22.42 0.96
C PRO A 108 9.44 -21.64 0.61
N SER A 109 9.23 -20.48 1.24
CA SER A 109 8.05 -19.66 0.99
C SER A 109 8.09 -18.97 -0.37
N LEU A 110 9.28 -18.54 -0.82
CA LEU A 110 9.47 -18.01 -2.17
C LEU A 110 9.21 -19.07 -3.24
N PHE A 111 9.68 -20.31 -3.06
CA PHE A 111 9.43 -21.38 -4.02
C PHE A 111 7.95 -21.72 -4.13
N ILE A 112 7.23 -21.77 -3.01
CA ILE A 112 5.77 -21.92 -3.01
C ILE A 112 5.12 -20.73 -3.72
N ALA A 113 5.57 -19.50 -3.48
CA ALA A 113 5.05 -18.31 -4.15
C ALA A 113 5.31 -18.33 -5.67
N VAL A 114 6.50 -18.74 -6.11
CA VAL A 114 6.85 -18.90 -7.53
C VAL A 114 5.92 -19.92 -8.19
N ALA A 115 5.76 -21.10 -7.58
CA ALA A 115 4.90 -22.16 -8.11
C ALA A 115 3.43 -21.71 -8.16
N TYR A 116 2.95 -21.10 -7.08
CA TYR A 116 1.59 -20.56 -6.99
C TYR A 116 1.34 -19.50 -8.07
N LEU A 117 2.24 -18.52 -8.21
CA LEU A 117 2.09 -17.45 -9.19
C LEU A 117 2.23 -17.98 -10.63
N ALA A 118 3.11 -18.95 -10.88
CA ALA A 118 3.21 -19.60 -12.19
C ALA A 118 1.91 -20.30 -12.55
N PHE A 119 1.37 -21.13 -11.65
CA PHE A 119 0.10 -21.81 -11.85
C PHE A 119 -1.06 -20.81 -12.04
N PHE A 120 -1.15 -19.79 -11.18
CA PHE A 120 -2.18 -18.76 -11.26
C PHE A 120 -2.12 -18.00 -12.60
N ASN A 121 -0.92 -17.63 -13.06
CA ASN A 121 -0.76 -16.92 -14.33
C ASN A 121 -1.13 -17.79 -15.53
N VAL A 122 -0.69 -19.06 -15.55
CA VAL A 122 -1.03 -20.01 -16.61
C VAL A 122 -2.55 -20.24 -16.66
N LEU A 123 -3.17 -20.50 -15.51
CA LEU A 123 -4.61 -20.74 -15.42
C LEU A 123 -5.42 -19.51 -15.86
N SER A 124 -5.01 -18.33 -15.39
CA SER A 124 -5.64 -17.06 -15.75
C SER A 124 -5.50 -16.78 -17.24
N LEU A 125 -4.31 -17.00 -17.81
CA LEU A 125 -4.09 -16.82 -19.25
C LEU A 125 -4.96 -17.76 -20.06
N THR A 126 -4.97 -19.06 -19.73
CA THR A 126 -5.71 -20.09 -20.45
C THR A 126 -7.22 -19.85 -20.42
N PHE A 127 -7.79 -19.47 -19.27
CA PHE A 127 -9.25 -19.37 -19.12
C PHE A 127 -9.84 -18.00 -19.40
N SER A 128 -9.03 -16.95 -19.44
CA SER A 128 -9.51 -15.60 -19.72
C SER A 128 -8.92 -14.97 -20.99
N LEU A 129 -8.14 -15.73 -21.75
CA LEU A 129 -7.30 -15.22 -22.84
C LEU A 129 -6.43 -14.03 -22.37
N GLY A 130 -6.01 -14.05 -21.10
CA GLY A 130 -5.20 -13.01 -20.48
C GLY A 130 -5.96 -11.81 -19.89
N ILE A 131 -7.27 -11.65 -20.14
CA ILE A 131 -8.06 -10.51 -19.60
C ILE A 131 -8.00 -10.47 -18.07
N ALA A 132 -8.08 -11.64 -17.41
CA ALA A 132 -8.02 -11.73 -15.95
C ALA A 132 -6.66 -11.28 -15.38
N LEU A 133 -5.56 -11.36 -16.14
CA LEU A 133 -4.24 -10.90 -15.68
C LEU A 133 -4.15 -9.38 -15.49
N PHE A 134 -5.04 -8.63 -16.15
CA PHE A 134 -5.16 -7.18 -15.99
C PHE A 134 -6.10 -6.81 -14.83
N LEU A 135 -7.16 -7.59 -14.61
CA LEU A 135 -8.16 -7.32 -13.57
C LEU A 135 -7.76 -7.83 -12.18
N LEU A 136 -7.10 -8.99 -12.12
CA LEU A 136 -6.67 -9.65 -10.89
C LEU A 136 -5.26 -9.16 -10.49
N SER A 137 -5.14 -7.88 -10.18
CA SER A 137 -3.86 -7.19 -9.95
C SER A 137 -3.14 -7.57 -8.65
N ALA A 138 -3.84 -8.16 -7.68
CA ALA A 138 -3.28 -8.52 -6.37
C ALA A 138 -2.18 -9.60 -6.44
N GLN A 139 -2.11 -10.38 -7.52
CA GLN A 139 -0.99 -11.31 -7.74
C GLN A 139 0.35 -10.58 -7.95
N GLY A 140 0.32 -9.33 -8.42
CA GLY A 140 1.51 -8.54 -8.75
C GLY A 140 2.37 -8.20 -7.53
N VAL A 141 1.77 -8.19 -6.33
CA VAL A 141 2.49 -7.96 -5.07
C VAL A 141 2.95 -9.25 -4.38
N GLY A 142 2.80 -10.41 -5.03
CA GLY A 142 3.03 -11.71 -4.41
C GLY A 142 4.42 -11.88 -3.81
N TYR A 143 5.49 -11.57 -4.56
CA TYR A 143 6.86 -11.67 -4.06
C TYR A 143 7.15 -10.74 -2.88
N ALA A 144 6.69 -9.49 -2.98
CA ALA A 144 6.84 -8.51 -1.90
C ALA A 144 6.07 -8.93 -0.64
N ALA A 145 4.86 -9.49 -0.78
CA ALA A 145 4.07 -10.01 0.33
C ALA A 145 4.75 -11.20 1.02
N THR A 146 5.33 -12.12 0.25
CA THR A 146 6.11 -13.25 0.79
C THR A 146 7.34 -12.77 1.58
N MET A 147 8.01 -11.73 1.11
CA MET A 147 9.16 -11.15 1.81
C MET A 147 8.79 -10.44 3.13
N GLN A 148 7.57 -9.89 3.24
CA GLN A 148 7.07 -9.36 4.52
C GLN A 148 6.76 -10.45 5.56
N GLY A 149 6.51 -11.69 5.13
CA GLY A 149 6.27 -12.82 6.05
C GLY A 149 4.90 -12.84 6.68
N ARG A 150 3.94 -12.14 6.08
CA ARG A 150 2.56 -12.06 6.56
C ARG A 150 1.71 -13.08 5.81
N GLY A 151 1.04 -13.96 6.55
CA GLY A 151 0.08 -14.92 6.01
C GLY A 151 0.70 -16.17 5.36
N SER A 152 -0.17 -17.09 4.92
CA SER A 152 0.24 -18.33 4.27
C SER A 152 0.58 -18.10 2.79
N PRO A 153 1.70 -18.66 2.28
CA PRO A 153 2.08 -18.54 0.87
C PRO A 153 1.09 -19.25 -0.08
N LEU A 154 0.24 -20.15 0.43
CA LEU A 154 -0.80 -20.83 -0.37
C LEU A 154 -2.04 -19.94 -0.63
N LYS A 155 -2.24 -18.89 0.18
CA LYS A 155 -3.34 -17.94 0.04
C LYS A 155 -2.84 -16.60 -0.52
N LEU A 156 -1.81 -16.62 -1.37
CA LEU A 156 -1.06 -15.42 -1.78
C LEU A 156 -1.93 -14.33 -2.42
N TYR A 157 -2.92 -14.70 -3.25
CA TYR A 157 -3.86 -13.73 -3.82
C TYR A 157 -4.70 -13.05 -2.73
N ALA A 158 -5.25 -13.82 -1.78
CA ALA A 158 -6.04 -13.28 -0.68
C ALA A 158 -5.20 -12.38 0.23
N VAL A 159 -3.98 -12.81 0.57
CA VAL A 159 -3.01 -12.02 1.35
C VAL A 159 -2.65 -10.73 0.64
N GLY A 160 -2.23 -10.79 -0.62
CA GLY A 160 -1.91 -9.61 -1.42
C GLY A 160 -3.10 -8.66 -1.55
N SER A 161 -4.30 -9.20 -1.74
CA SER A 161 -5.53 -8.39 -1.78
C SER A 161 -5.80 -7.70 -0.44
N ARG A 162 -5.57 -8.37 0.70
CA ARG A 162 -5.76 -7.80 2.03
C ARG A 162 -4.71 -6.72 2.30
N LEU A 163 -3.45 -6.94 1.94
CA LEU A 163 -2.37 -5.96 2.12
C LEU A 163 -2.53 -4.72 1.23
N LEU A 164 -3.08 -4.87 0.01
CA LEU A 164 -3.44 -3.72 -0.83
C LEU A 164 -4.66 -2.96 -0.27
N GLY A 165 -5.70 -3.68 0.17
CA GLY A 165 -6.94 -3.09 0.69
C GLY A 165 -7.51 -2.01 -0.25
N PRO A 166 -7.60 -0.73 0.17
CA PRO A 166 -8.11 0.35 -0.69
C PRO A 166 -7.26 0.61 -1.96
N SER A 167 -5.96 0.26 -1.96
CA SER A 167 -5.07 0.51 -3.10
C SER A 167 -5.22 -0.49 -4.26
N ARG A 168 -6.16 -1.44 -4.19
CA ARG A 168 -6.42 -2.42 -5.26
C ARG A 168 -6.72 -1.78 -6.61
N GLY A 169 -7.49 -0.70 -6.64
CA GLY A 169 -7.78 0.05 -7.87
C GLY A 169 -6.50 0.63 -8.50
N THR A 170 -5.61 1.17 -7.67
CA THR A 170 -4.28 1.64 -8.09
C THR A 170 -3.44 0.50 -8.65
N ALA A 171 -3.41 -0.66 -8.00
CA ALA A 171 -2.68 -1.84 -8.50
C ALA A 171 -3.18 -2.29 -9.88
N THR A 172 -4.49 -2.25 -10.12
CA THR A 172 -5.08 -2.55 -11.43
C THR A 172 -4.65 -1.51 -12.48
N ALA A 173 -4.73 -0.22 -12.17
CA ALA A 173 -4.28 0.83 -13.09
C ALA A 173 -2.78 0.73 -13.41
N VAL A 174 -1.92 0.45 -12.42
CA VAL A 174 -0.49 0.20 -12.64
C VAL A 174 -0.26 -1.00 -13.58
N ARG A 175 -1.07 -2.06 -13.46
CA ARG A 175 -1.01 -3.21 -14.36
C ARG A 175 -1.33 -2.85 -15.81
N TRP A 176 -2.31 -1.98 -16.04
CA TRP A 176 -2.61 -1.44 -17.37
C TRP A 176 -1.46 -0.57 -17.91
N LEU A 177 -0.88 0.29 -17.07
CA LEU A 177 0.29 1.09 -17.46
C LEU A 177 1.49 0.20 -17.84
N MET A 178 1.67 -0.96 -17.19
CA MET A 178 2.66 -1.95 -17.60
C MET A 178 2.44 -2.54 -18.99
N GLY A 179 1.28 -2.32 -19.62
CA GLY A 179 1.01 -2.64 -21.02
C GLY A 179 1.96 -1.94 -22.01
N VAL A 180 2.66 -0.87 -21.58
CA VAL A 180 3.73 -0.21 -22.34
C VAL A 180 4.85 -1.19 -22.78
N GLN A 181 4.94 -2.37 -22.17
CA GLN A 181 5.78 -3.48 -22.62
C GLN A 181 5.61 -3.80 -24.11
N VAL A 182 4.40 -3.70 -24.66
CA VAL A 182 4.17 -3.95 -26.10
C VAL A 182 4.91 -2.92 -26.96
N LEU A 183 4.91 -1.65 -26.55
CA LEU A 183 5.66 -0.62 -27.24
C LEU A 183 7.17 -0.85 -27.12
N VAL A 184 7.65 -1.24 -25.93
CA VAL A 184 9.08 -1.57 -25.74
C VAL A 184 9.50 -2.77 -26.57
N PHE A 185 8.65 -3.80 -26.70
CA PHE A 185 8.89 -4.94 -27.59
C PHE A 185 9.09 -4.49 -29.04
N LEU A 186 8.19 -3.65 -29.56
CA LEU A 186 8.28 -3.12 -30.93
C LEU A 186 9.52 -2.24 -31.11
N ASN A 187 9.80 -1.37 -30.14
CA ASN A 187 10.99 -0.51 -30.16
C ASN A 187 12.28 -1.32 -30.09
N LEU A 188 12.32 -2.41 -29.32
CA LEU A 188 13.46 -3.31 -29.23
C LEU A 188 13.71 -4.00 -30.58
N HIS A 189 12.64 -4.45 -31.24
CA HIS A 189 12.73 -5.01 -32.59
C HIS A 189 13.31 -4.02 -33.62
N VAL A 190 12.75 -2.80 -33.66
CA VAL A 190 13.20 -1.75 -34.58
C VAL A 190 14.64 -1.34 -34.27
N GLY A 191 14.98 -1.15 -32.99
CA GLY A 191 16.30 -0.76 -32.54
C GLY A 191 17.37 -1.80 -32.87
N LEU A 192 17.11 -3.09 -32.63
CA LEU A 192 18.06 -4.16 -32.97
C LEU A 192 18.25 -4.29 -34.48
N ASN A 193 17.19 -4.19 -35.29
CA ASN A 193 17.32 -4.20 -36.75
C ASN A 193 18.07 -2.96 -37.27
N PHE A 194 17.84 -1.79 -36.67
CA PHE A 194 18.59 -0.58 -36.99
C PHE A 194 20.09 -0.74 -36.67
N LEU A 195 20.43 -1.38 -35.54
CA LEU A 195 21.82 -1.68 -35.18
C LEU A 195 22.48 -2.66 -36.16
N LEU A 196 21.76 -3.69 -36.62
CA LEU A 196 22.26 -4.60 -37.65
C LEU A 196 22.51 -3.88 -38.98
N TYR A 197 21.54 -3.06 -39.41
CA TYR A 197 21.68 -2.21 -40.61
C TYR A 197 22.90 -1.30 -40.51
N LEU A 198 23.08 -0.66 -39.35
CA LEU A 198 24.21 0.25 -39.11
C LEU A 198 25.54 -0.51 -39.11
N GLY A 199 25.60 -1.69 -38.47
CA GLY A 199 26.79 -2.56 -38.48
C GLY A 199 27.20 -2.97 -39.89
N ARG A 200 26.23 -3.33 -40.73
CA ARG A 200 26.47 -3.66 -42.15
C ARG A 200 26.97 -2.46 -42.94
N ARG A 201 26.39 -1.27 -42.74
CA ARG A 201 26.74 -0.05 -43.48
C ARG A 201 28.04 0.61 -43.03
N LEU A 202 28.31 0.65 -41.73
CA LEU A 202 29.47 1.33 -41.16
C LEU A 202 30.70 0.43 -41.06
N VAL A 203 30.52 -0.83 -40.67
CA VAL A 203 31.63 -1.75 -40.39
C VAL A 203 31.92 -2.68 -41.57
N GLY A 204 30.98 -2.80 -42.51
CA GLY A 204 31.12 -3.67 -43.68
C GLY A 204 31.05 -5.17 -43.37
N ILE A 205 30.55 -5.55 -42.18
CA ILE A 205 30.34 -6.93 -41.78
C ILE A 205 29.11 -7.48 -42.52
N ASP A 206 29.22 -8.68 -43.08
CA ASP A 206 28.07 -9.38 -43.64
C ASP A 206 27.14 -9.86 -42.50
N LEU A 207 26.07 -9.09 -42.27
CA LEU A 207 25.05 -9.37 -41.28
C LEU A 207 23.74 -9.86 -41.91
N THR A 208 23.76 -10.30 -43.17
CA THR A 208 22.55 -10.75 -43.89
C THR A 208 21.85 -11.92 -43.19
N PHE A 209 22.62 -12.87 -42.64
CA PHE A 209 22.08 -13.94 -41.81
C PHE A 209 21.37 -13.41 -40.55
N ALA A 210 22.00 -12.46 -39.85
CA ALA A 210 21.44 -11.86 -38.64
C ALA A 210 20.18 -11.02 -38.93
N GLU A 211 20.15 -10.28 -40.05
CA GLU A 211 18.97 -9.54 -40.52
C GLU A 211 17.81 -10.50 -40.84
N ARG A 212 18.09 -11.64 -41.51
CA ARG A 212 17.05 -12.65 -41.79
C ARG A 212 16.55 -13.31 -40.51
N PHE A 213 17.45 -13.60 -39.57
CA PHE A 213 17.10 -14.12 -38.26
C PHE A 213 16.27 -13.12 -37.46
N ALA A 214 16.57 -11.82 -37.54
CA ALA A 214 15.91 -10.73 -36.83
C ALA A 214 14.55 -10.30 -37.42
N SER A 215 13.84 -11.20 -38.12
CA SER A 215 12.54 -10.97 -38.73
C SER A 215 11.39 -11.43 -37.83
N LEU A 216 10.24 -10.75 -37.91
CA LEU A 216 9.05 -11.11 -37.11
C LEU A 216 8.42 -12.45 -37.51
N ASP A 217 8.75 -12.98 -38.68
CA ASP A 217 8.30 -14.30 -39.12
C ASP A 217 9.09 -15.45 -38.49
N ASN A 218 10.19 -15.14 -37.79
CA ASN A 218 11.06 -16.13 -37.16
C ASN A 218 10.64 -16.37 -35.69
N PRO A 219 10.11 -17.55 -35.32
CA PRO A 219 9.61 -17.80 -33.96
C PRO A 219 10.68 -17.65 -32.86
N PRO A 220 11.92 -18.15 -33.02
CA PRO A 220 13.03 -17.85 -32.10
C PRO A 220 13.28 -16.39 -31.83
N TRP A 221 13.16 -15.54 -32.85
CA TRP A 221 13.32 -14.11 -32.68
C TRP A 221 12.17 -13.47 -31.89
N LEU A 222 10.92 -13.89 -32.16
CA LEU A 222 9.76 -13.45 -31.38
C LEU A 222 9.88 -13.85 -29.91
N VAL A 223 10.30 -15.09 -29.63
CA VAL A 223 10.52 -15.58 -28.26
C VAL A 223 11.66 -14.82 -27.59
N PHE A 224 12.77 -14.57 -28.31
CA PHE A 224 13.87 -13.73 -27.81
C PHE A 224 13.39 -12.33 -27.42
N LEU A 225 12.67 -11.64 -28.31
CA LEU A 225 12.16 -10.30 -28.06
C LEU A 225 11.16 -10.28 -26.89
N ALA A 226 10.25 -11.26 -26.82
CA ALA A 226 9.25 -11.35 -25.76
C ALA A 226 9.91 -11.63 -24.41
N ALA A 227 10.83 -12.60 -24.34
CA ALA A 227 11.56 -12.95 -23.13
C ALA A 227 12.49 -11.81 -22.67
N THR A 228 13.15 -11.13 -23.60
CA THR A 228 14.03 -9.98 -23.30
C THR A 228 13.21 -8.80 -22.79
N THR A 229 12.10 -8.46 -23.46
CA THR A 229 11.18 -7.41 -22.98
C THR A 229 10.64 -7.76 -21.60
N PHE A 230 10.29 -9.03 -21.38
CA PHE A 230 9.87 -9.50 -20.08
C PHE A 230 10.97 -9.31 -19.03
N ALA A 231 12.21 -9.69 -19.30
CA ALA A 231 13.34 -9.53 -18.40
C ALA A 231 13.64 -8.05 -18.09
N LEU A 232 13.56 -7.15 -19.07
CA LEU A 232 13.78 -5.71 -18.88
C LEU A 232 12.78 -5.05 -17.92
N PHE A 233 11.58 -5.62 -17.78
CA PHE A 233 10.53 -5.11 -16.88
C PHE A 233 10.57 -5.75 -15.48
N GLU A 234 11.41 -6.74 -15.25
CA GLU A 234 11.57 -7.37 -13.94
C GLU A 234 11.91 -6.39 -12.80
N PRO A 235 12.88 -5.48 -12.92
CA PRO A 235 13.18 -4.53 -11.85
C PRO A 235 11.98 -3.62 -11.55
N LEU A 236 11.28 -3.19 -12.60
CA LEU A 236 10.10 -2.34 -12.48
C LEU A 236 8.93 -3.07 -11.81
N ARG A 237 8.76 -4.38 -12.06
CA ARG A 237 7.75 -5.22 -11.36
C ARG A 237 8.06 -5.33 -9.86
N ALA A 238 9.32 -5.51 -9.48
CA ALA A 238 9.73 -5.56 -8.07
C ALA A 238 9.49 -4.21 -7.37
N ALA A 239 9.90 -3.11 -8.00
CA ALA A 239 9.72 -1.77 -7.45
C ALA A 239 8.24 -1.40 -7.27
N THR A 240 7.42 -1.61 -8.31
CA THR A 240 5.98 -1.33 -8.22
C THR A 240 5.26 -2.21 -7.21
N ALA A 241 5.64 -3.48 -7.09
CA ALA A 241 5.08 -4.39 -6.08
C ALA A 241 5.32 -3.89 -4.66
N THR A 242 6.56 -3.49 -4.33
CA THR A 242 6.89 -2.98 -3.00
C THR A 242 6.21 -1.63 -2.71
N LEU A 243 6.23 -0.69 -3.66
CA LEU A 243 5.58 0.62 -3.51
C LEU A 243 4.06 0.48 -3.31
N LEU A 244 3.40 -0.44 -4.03
CA LEU A 244 1.97 -0.69 -3.86
C LEU A 244 1.62 -1.21 -2.46
N LEU A 245 2.48 -2.03 -1.85
CA LEU A 245 2.29 -2.52 -0.48
C LEU A 245 2.52 -1.41 0.56
N VAL A 246 3.51 -0.54 0.35
CA VAL A 246 3.74 0.63 1.22
C VAL A 246 2.54 1.58 1.14
N ASP A 247 2.09 1.93 -0.06
CA ASP A 247 0.92 2.80 -0.26
C ASP A 247 -0.37 2.16 0.27
N GLY A 248 -0.53 0.83 0.12
CA GLY A 248 -1.64 0.07 0.70
C GLY A 248 -1.65 0.16 2.22
N ARG A 249 -0.49 0.01 2.86
CA ARG A 249 -0.33 0.13 4.31
C ARG A 249 -0.62 1.54 4.80
N VAL A 250 -0.07 2.56 4.14
CA VAL A 250 -0.30 3.98 4.49
C VAL A 250 -1.78 4.32 4.49
N ARG A 251 -2.54 3.85 3.49
CA ARG A 251 -4.00 4.06 3.41
C ARG A 251 -4.78 3.29 4.46
N GLN A 252 -4.37 2.06 4.77
CA GLN A 252 -5.06 1.22 5.77
C GLN A 252 -4.85 1.71 7.19
N GLU A 253 -3.62 2.12 7.51
CA GLU A 253 -3.23 2.59 8.85
C GLU A 253 -3.53 4.09 9.04
N GLY A 254 -4.02 4.79 8.00
CA GLY A 254 -4.33 6.23 8.04
C GLY A 254 -3.10 7.11 8.31
N LEU A 255 -1.90 6.63 7.98
CA LEU A 255 -0.64 7.34 8.25
C LEU A 255 -0.54 8.66 7.51
N ASP A 256 -1.18 8.77 6.34
CA ASP A 256 -1.24 10.01 5.57
C ASP A 256 -2.14 11.07 6.23
N LEU A 257 -3.25 10.63 6.84
CA LEU A 257 -4.11 11.48 7.65
C LEU A 257 -3.39 11.94 8.93
N LEU A 258 -2.74 11.02 9.65
CA LEU A 258 -1.97 11.36 10.85
C LEU A 258 -0.87 12.37 10.54
N ALA A 259 -0.13 12.18 9.45
CA ALA A 259 0.88 13.13 9.00
C ALA A 259 0.27 14.50 8.61
N ALA A 260 -0.91 14.52 7.98
CA ALA A 260 -1.60 15.76 7.66
C ALA A 260 -2.10 16.51 8.92
N VAL A 261 -2.58 15.76 9.92
CA VAL A 261 -3.04 16.32 11.20
C VAL A 261 -1.88 16.87 12.02
N GLN A 262 -0.73 16.20 12.04
CA GLN A 262 0.48 16.70 12.72
C GLN A 262 1.01 18.03 12.14
N GLN A 263 0.65 18.36 10.89
CA GLN A 263 1.00 19.64 10.26
C GLN A 263 0.01 20.76 10.59
N LEU A 264 -1.09 20.47 11.30
CA LEU A 264 -2.02 21.50 11.74
C LEU A 264 -1.42 22.24 12.94
N PRO A 265 -1.51 23.59 12.96
CA PRO A 265 -1.07 24.35 14.12
C PRO A 265 -1.87 23.92 15.35
N GLU A 266 -1.18 23.70 16.47
CA GLU A 266 -1.85 23.47 17.75
C GLU A 266 -2.77 24.67 18.03
N ARG A 267 -4.03 24.40 18.35
CA ARG A 267 -4.95 25.44 18.79
C ARG A 267 -4.45 25.96 20.14
N GLY A 268 -3.58 26.98 20.10
CA GLY A 268 -3.28 27.79 21.26
C GLY A 268 -4.59 28.38 21.76
N THR A 269 -5.03 27.96 22.94
CA THR A 269 -6.09 28.62 23.69
C THR A 269 -5.58 29.96 24.21
N GLN A 270 -5.35 30.92 23.30
CA GLN A 270 -5.29 32.33 23.65
C GLN A 270 -6.62 32.98 23.25
N ARG A 271 -7.57 32.92 24.18
CA ARG A 271 -8.57 34.00 24.32
C ARG A 271 -7.79 35.23 24.79
N GLY A 272 -7.45 36.12 23.86
CA GLY A 272 -6.80 37.39 24.18
C GLY A 272 -7.07 38.36 23.04
N GLY A 273 -7.86 39.39 23.31
CA GLY A 273 -8.37 40.31 22.30
C GLY A 273 -7.26 41.11 21.61
N LEU A 274 -7.37 41.24 20.30
CA LEU A 274 -6.87 42.41 19.58
C LEU A 274 -7.94 42.87 18.60
N ALA A 275 -8.87 43.67 19.14
CA ALA A 275 -9.66 44.58 18.36
C ALA A 275 -8.74 45.73 17.88
N SER A 276 -8.94 46.14 16.62
CA SER A 276 -8.69 47.50 16.13
C SER A 276 -7.27 48.01 15.83
N LYS A 277 -6.40 47.26 15.12
CA LYS A 277 -5.28 47.90 14.36
C LYS A 277 -4.95 47.21 13.02
N GLY A 278 -5.98 46.76 12.29
CA GLY A 278 -5.83 45.96 11.07
C GLY A 278 -6.33 46.60 9.76
N VAL A 279 -6.53 47.92 9.71
CA VAL A 279 -7.10 48.57 8.51
C VAL A 279 -6.06 49.32 7.67
N ALA A 280 -4.88 49.65 8.21
CA ALA A 280 -3.86 50.39 7.44
C ALA A 280 -2.96 49.49 6.56
N ALA A 281 -2.77 48.21 6.90
CA ALA A 281 -1.89 47.29 6.15
C ALA A 281 -2.58 46.59 4.96
N ALA A 282 -3.91 46.63 4.88
CA ALA A 282 -4.69 45.98 3.82
C ALA A 282 -4.73 46.79 2.51
N LEU A 283 -4.39 48.08 2.54
CA LEU A 283 -4.50 48.96 1.36
C LEU A 283 -3.23 48.98 0.48
N LEU A 284 -2.09 48.49 0.96
CA LEU A 284 -0.83 48.44 0.20
C LEU A 284 -0.62 47.12 -0.58
N LEU A 285 -1.41 46.08 -0.30
CA LEU A 285 -1.32 44.78 -0.97
C LEU A 285 -2.22 44.65 -2.20
N VAL A 286 -3.16 45.58 -2.41
CA VAL A 286 -4.10 45.55 -3.54
C VAL A 286 -3.53 46.25 -4.78
N THR A 287 -2.58 47.17 -4.64
CA THR A 287 -1.97 47.91 -5.77
C THR A 287 -0.83 47.17 -6.47
N GLY A 288 -0.28 46.09 -5.90
CA GLY A 288 0.77 45.27 -6.52
C GLY A 288 0.26 44.15 -7.45
N LEU A 289 -1.06 43.90 -7.50
CA LEU A 289 -1.62 42.70 -8.14
C LEU A 289 -1.97 42.85 -9.63
N LEU A 290 -1.67 43.98 -10.28
CA LEU A 290 -2.10 44.26 -11.65
C LEU A 290 -0.99 44.24 -12.73
N LEU A 291 0.27 43.91 -12.40
CA LEU A 291 1.37 43.96 -13.39
C LEU A 291 2.39 42.79 -13.35
N ALA A 292 2.01 41.60 -12.88
CA ALA A 292 2.90 40.43 -12.97
C ALA A 292 2.45 39.46 -14.08
N ALA A 293 3.17 39.48 -15.20
CA ALA A 293 3.08 38.46 -16.25
C ALA A 293 3.55 37.07 -15.73
N PRO A 294 3.05 35.95 -16.27
CA PRO A 294 3.39 34.63 -15.77
C PRO A 294 4.82 34.24 -16.21
N ALA A 295 5.72 34.06 -15.25
CA ALA A 295 7.02 33.43 -15.51
C ALA A 295 6.86 31.89 -15.54
N PRO A 296 7.63 31.17 -16.37
CA PRO A 296 7.50 29.72 -16.51
C PRO A 296 8.03 29.00 -15.27
N VAL A 297 7.39 27.88 -14.94
CA VAL A 297 7.76 26.98 -13.85
C VAL A 297 9.09 26.30 -14.19
N GLN A 298 10.17 26.75 -13.57
CA GLN A 298 11.46 26.05 -13.58
C GLN A 298 11.54 25.13 -12.36
N ALA A 299 11.93 23.88 -12.62
CA ALA A 299 12.08 22.83 -11.62
C ALA A 299 13.00 23.26 -10.47
N ALA A 300 12.57 23.00 -9.24
CA ALA A 300 13.36 23.25 -8.04
C ALA A 300 14.65 22.41 -8.04
N PRO A 301 15.83 22.99 -7.79
CA PRO A 301 17.03 22.22 -7.54
C PRO A 301 16.96 21.51 -6.18
N GLU A 302 17.61 20.35 -6.12
CA GLU A 302 17.74 19.46 -4.96
C GLU A 302 18.44 20.13 -3.76
N ALA A 303 18.19 19.54 -2.59
CA ALA A 303 18.53 20.06 -1.26
C ALA A 303 20.03 20.33 -1.02
N SER A 304 20.39 21.61 -0.95
CA SER A 304 21.63 22.11 -0.29
C SER A 304 21.34 23.11 0.86
N ALA A 305 20.06 23.30 1.21
CA ALA A 305 19.56 24.41 2.03
C ALA A 305 20.01 24.53 3.52
N PRO A 306 20.44 23.48 4.26
CA PRO A 306 20.73 23.67 5.69
C PRO A 306 22.09 24.31 5.98
N VAL A 307 23.06 24.18 5.07
CA VAL A 307 24.41 24.75 5.26
C VAL A 307 24.42 26.26 4.97
N GLU A 308 23.63 26.70 4.00
CA GLU A 308 23.56 28.11 3.56
C GLU A 308 22.81 29.00 4.56
N ARG A 309 21.73 28.50 5.18
CA ARG A 309 20.95 29.24 6.20
C ARG A 309 21.70 29.45 7.52
N LYS A 310 22.42 28.43 7.99
CA LYS A 310 23.27 28.56 9.18
C LYS A 310 24.39 29.57 8.96
N ALA A 311 24.96 29.60 7.76
CA ALA A 311 25.96 30.60 7.39
C ALA A 311 25.38 32.02 7.34
N LEU A 312 24.17 32.19 6.78
CA LEU A 312 23.45 33.48 6.78
C LEU A 312 23.14 33.98 8.19
N ARG A 313 22.72 33.07 9.07
CA ARG A 313 22.46 33.38 10.49
C ARG A 313 23.72 33.83 11.21
N ALA A 314 24.84 33.12 11.03
CA ALA A 314 26.11 33.49 11.64
C ALA A 314 26.59 34.89 11.19
N ARG A 315 26.39 35.23 9.90
CA ARG A 315 26.70 36.56 9.36
C ARG A 315 25.83 37.65 9.98
N LEU A 316 24.53 37.40 10.14
CA LEU A 316 23.61 38.33 10.81
C LEU A 316 23.99 38.55 12.29
N GLU A 317 24.29 37.46 13.01
CA GLU A 317 24.76 37.52 14.41
C GLU A 317 26.06 38.32 14.53
N GLN A 318 26.98 38.19 13.57
CA GLN A 318 28.22 38.96 13.53
C GLN A 318 27.98 40.47 13.34
N VAL A 319 27.10 40.86 12.41
CA VAL A 319 26.72 42.27 12.21
C VAL A 319 26.07 42.86 13.46
N ALA A 320 25.21 42.08 14.14
CA ALA A 320 24.59 42.52 15.38
C ALA A 320 25.57 42.65 16.56
N MET A 321 26.61 41.83 16.60
CA MET A 321 27.69 41.98 17.59
C MET A 321 28.51 43.25 17.35
N GLU A 322 28.84 43.56 16.10
CA GLU A 322 29.64 44.74 15.75
C GLU A 322 28.91 46.05 16.11
N CYS A 323 27.61 46.13 15.82
CA CYS A 323 26.80 47.30 16.14
C CYS A 323 26.25 47.33 17.59
N GLU A 324 26.76 46.49 18.50
CA GLU A 324 26.33 46.40 19.91
C GLU A 324 24.82 46.13 20.12
N LEU A 325 24.20 45.33 19.24
CA LEU A 325 22.76 44.98 19.26
C LEU A 325 22.49 43.49 19.57
N PRO A 326 23.09 42.87 20.60
CA PRO A 326 22.93 41.42 20.82
C PRO A 326 21.50 41.02 21.22
N GLU A 327 20.76 41.88 21.93
CA GLU A 327 19.39 41.57 22.40
C GLU A 327 18.39 41.36 21.25
N GLN A 328 18.62 41.99 20.09
CA GLN A 328 17.72 41.87 18.93
C GLN A 328 17.88 40.53 18.20
N VAL A 329 18.95 39.78 18.48
CA VAL A 329 19.32 38.55 17.77
C VAL A 329 19.37 37.33 18.71
N GLU A 330 19.00 37.50 19.98
CA GLU A 330 18.99 36.41 20.95
C GLU A 330 17.81 35.43 20.78
N GLY A 331 18.14 34.13 20.84
CA GLY A 331 17.23 33.02 21.13
C GLY A 331 15.99 32.92 20.22
N THR A 332 14.87 33.48 20.71
CA THR A 332 13.53 33.37 20.12
C THR A 332 13.29 34.29 18.94
N ALA A 333 14.01 35.41 18.83
CA ALA A 333 13.81 36.39 17.76
C ALA A 333 14.14 35.82 16.36
N LEU A 334 15.11 34.90 16.30
CA LEU A 334 15.53 34.22 15.07
C LEU A 334 14.78 32.92 14.77
N LYS A 335 13.83 32.51 15.62
CA LYS A 335 13.07 31.27 15.39
C LYS A 335 12.29 31.32 14.07
N ASP A 336 11.74 32.49 13.74
CA ASP A 336 11.00 32.70 12.49
C ASP A 336 11.93 32.82 11.27
N PHE A 337 13.17 33.29 11.48
CA PHE A 337 14.20 33.31 10.46
C PHE A 337 14.54 31.91 9.96
N ASP A 338 14.65 30.95 10.88
CA ASP A 338 14.89 29.54 10.55
C ASP A 338 13.66 28.83 9.97
N ALA A 339 12.44 29.30 10.31
CA ALA A 339 11.18 28.72 9.88
C ALA A 339 10.80 29.05 8.42
N LEU A 340 11.46 30.02 7.78
CA LEU A 340 11.13 30.44 6.42
C LEU A 340 11.41 29.38 5.35
N ASN A 341 10.56 29.38 4.33
CA ASN A 341 10.65 28.48 3.18
C ASN A 341 11.89 28.74 2.31
N ALA A 342 12.41 27.72 1.62
CA ALA A 342 13.62 27.83 0.78
C ALA A 342 13.55 28.88 -0.35
N ARG A 343 12.34 29.30 -0.74
CA ARG A 343 12.12 30.37 -1.74
C ARG A 343 12.49 31.76 -1.21
N GLU A 344 12.48 31.94 0.11
CA GLU A 344 12.81 33.22 0.74
C GLU A 344 14.31 33.37 1.03
N THR A 345 15.10 32.30 0.89
CA THR A 345 16.55 32.31 1.17
C THR A 345 17.29 33.37 0.35
N VAL A 346 16.93 33.57 -0.92
CA VAL A 346 17.55 34.60 -1.77
C VAL A 346 17.21 36.03 -1.31
N LYS A 347 16.01 36.25 -0.75
CA LYS A 347 15.63 37.57 -0.21
C LYS A 347 16.33 37.82 1.13
N LEU A 348 16.44 36.78 1.95
CA LEU A 348 17.20 36.80 3.19
C LEU A 348 18.67 37.17 2.95
N GLU A 349 19.29 36.57 1.93
CA GLU A 349 20.68 36.85 1.59
C GLU A 349 20.90 38.31 1.19
N ARG A 350 19.98 38.90 0.40
CA ARG A 350 20.04 40.33 0.08
C ARG A 350 19.85 41.21 1.31
N PHE A 351 18.98 40.81 2.23
CA PHE A 351 18.76 41.53 3.47
C PHE A 351 20.01 41.53 4.36
N VAL A 352 20.62 40.37 4.59
CA VAL A 352 21.87 40.26 5.36
C VAL A 352 22.99 41.07 4.70
N ARG A 353 23.12 40.99 3.37
CA ARG A 353 24.12 41.77 2.64
C ARG A 353 23.90 43.28 2.73
N HIS A 354 22.66 43.73 2.75
CA HIS A 354 22.34 45.15 2.94
C HIS A 354 22.73 45.63 4.34
N LEU A 355 22.50 44.81 5.38
CA LEU A 355 22.94 45.11 6.73
C LEU A 355 24.46 45.14 6.86
N GLU A 356 25.18 44.20 6.23
CA GLU A 356 26.65 44.20 6.18
C GLU A 356 27.19 45.47 5.53
N GLN A 357 26.57 45.92 4.43
CA GLN A 357 26.98 47.16 3.76
C GLN A 357 26.78 48.38 4.67
N LEU A 358 25.63 48.50 5.33
CA LEU A 358 25.36 49.61 6.25
C LEU A 358 26.30 49.61 7.47
N ALA A 359 26.59 48.43 8.04
CA ALA A 359 27.41 48.31 9.24
C ALA A 359 28.91 48.43 8.96
N TYR A 360 29.43 47.85 7.87
CA TYR A 360 30.86 47.79 7.59
C TYR A 360 31.35 48.81 6.55
N ASP A 361 30.59 49.06 5.48
CA ASP A 361 31.03 49.96 4.41
C ASP A 361 30.67 51.42 4.71
N ASP A 362 29.46 51.65 5.22
CA ASP A 362 28.94 52.99 5.53
C ASP A 362 29.16 53.40 7.00
N GLU A 363 29.63 52.48 7.86
CA GLU A 363 29.85 52.66 9.31
C GLU A 363 28.64 53.26 10.06
N ASP A 364 27.41 53.04 9.56
CA ASP A 364 26.16 53.60 10.09
C ASP A 364 25.34 52.53 10.84
N CYS A 365 25.74 52.28 12.08
CA CYS A 365 25.06 51.32 12.95
C CYS A 365 23.67 51.79 13.40
N GLU A 366 23.34 53.09 13.39
CA GLU A 366 21.99 53.56 13.70
C GLU A 366 21.00 53.14 12.60
N THR A 367 21.36 53.36 11.34
CA THR A 367 20.53 52.96 10.20
C THR A 367 20.48 51.44 10.07
N ALA A 368 21.58 50.74 10.35
CA ALA A 368 21.60 49.27 10.38
C ALA A 368 20.67 48.69 11.45
N ALA A 369 20.60 49.30 12.65
CA ALA A 369 19.69 48.87 13.72
C ALA A 369 18.21 48.97 13.31
N VAL A 370 17.82 50.10 12.72
CA VAL A 370 16.45 50.33 12.24
C VAL A 370 16.11 49.38 11.08
N ALA A 371 17.05 49.13 10.17
CA ALA A 371 16.87 48.16 9.09
C ALA A 371 16.74 46.72 9.63
N LEU A 372 17.51 46.36 10.65
CA LEU A 372 17.45 45.05 11.29
C LEU A 372 16.09 44.81 11.96
N GLU A 373 15.60 45.76 12.76
CA GLU A 373 14.30 45.65 13.44
C GLU A 373 13.15 45.52 12.44
N ASN A 374 13.11 46.38 11.42
CA ASN A 374 12.08 46.32 10.37
C ASN A 374 12.16 45.01 9.56
N GLY A 375 13.37 44.54 9.27
CA GLY A 375 13.59 43.29 8.57
C GLY A 375 13.15 42.07 9.38
N LEU A 376 13.46 42.01 10.68
CA LEU A 376 13.01 40.95 11.58
C LEU A 376 11.48 40.96 11.75
N ALA A 377 10.85 42.13 11.84
CA ALA A 377 9.39 42.25 11.85
C ALA A 377 8.75 41.76 10.54
N GLN A 378 9.41 41.98 9.40
CA GLN A 378 8.94 41.47 8.11
C GLN A 378 9.16 39.95 7.97
N VAL A 379 10.25 39.43 8.53
CA VAL A 379 10.54 37.98 8.61
C VAL A 379 9.48 37.27 9.43
N SER A 380 9.13 37.77 10.62
CA SER A 380 8.10 37.18 11.47
C SER A 380 6.72 37.23 10.81
N ALA A 381 6.33 38.37 10.23
CA ALA A 381 5.07 38.49 9.48
C ALA A 381 5.00 37.52 8.28
N THR A 382 6.13 37.31 7.60
CA THR A 382 6.22 36.36 6.47
C THR A 382 6.14 34.92 6.96
N ALA A 383 6.81 34.58 8.06
CA ALA A 383 6.75 33.26 8.68
C ALA A 383 5.33 32.94 9.16
N GLU A 384 4.63 33.89 9.79
CA GLU A 384 3.22 33.73 10.16
C GLU A 384 2.31 33.54 8.95
N ALA A 385 2.50 34.32 7.88
CA ALA A 385 1.72 34.19 6.66
C ALA A 385 1.95 32.82 5.98
N GLN A 386 3.20 32.34 5.97
CA GLN A 386 3.56 31.00 5.48
C GLN A 386 2.91 29.91 6.35
N ALA A 387 3.03 30.00 7.67
CA ALA A 387 2.41 29.04 8.59
C ALA A 387 0.89 28.98 8.41
N ARG A 388 0.20 30.11 8.21
CA ARG A 388 -1.24 30.14 7.92
C ARG A 388 -1.58 29.51 6.57
N ALA A 389 -0.76 29.76 5.54
CA ALA A 389 -0.95 29.15 4.22
C ALA A 389 -0.73 27.63 4.27
N ASP A 390 0.31 27.17 4.99
CA ASP A 390 0.61 25.76 5.18
C ASP A 390 -0.47 25.06 6.02
N ALA A 391 -0.98 25.71 7.06
CA ALA A 391 -2.11 25.23 7.85
C ALA A 391 -3.39 25.07 7.02
N ARG A 392 -3.71 26.05 6.15
CA ARG A 392 -4.84 25.95 5.21
C ARG A 392 -4.63 24.79 4.24
N ALA A 393 -3.44 24.68 3.64
CA ALA A 393 -3.11 23.60 2.74
C ALA A 393 -3.14 22.22 3.43
N ALA A 394 -2.75 22.13 4.70
CA ALA A 394 -2.84 20.91 5.51
C ALA A 394 -4.30 20.57 5.83
N THR A 395 -5.13 21.57 6.13
CA THR A 395 -6.58 21.41 6.36
C THR A 395 -7.29 20.92 5.09
N ASP A 396 -7.01 21.54 3.94
CA ASP A 396 -7.57 21.13 2.65
C ASP A 396 -7.12 19.72 2.27
N ARG A 397 -5.86 19.36 2.56
CA ARG A 397 -5.35 17.99 2.40
C ARG A 397 -6.08 17.01 3.31
N ALA A 398 -6.24 17.30 4.59
CA ALA A 398 -6.97 16.46 5.53
C ALA A 398 -8.43 16.26 5.09
N ARG A 399 -9.11 17.34 4.66
CA ARG A 399 -10.47 17.27 4.09
C ARG A 399 -10.52 16.40 2.84
N ALA A 400 -9.55 16.54 1.92
CA ALA A 400 -9.46 15.70 0.72
C ALA A 400 -9.20 14.22 1.04
N ILE A 401 -8.42 13.93 2.09
CA ILE A 401 -8.21 12.56 2.58
C ILE A 401 -9.51 11.99 3.15
N LEU A 402 -10.20 12.72 4.05
CA LEU A 402 -11.47 12.30 4.65
C LEU A 402 -12.61 12.17 3.62
N ALA A 403 -12.55 12.90 2.51
CA ALA A 403 -13.52 12.78 1.44
C ALA A 403 -13.38 11.47 0.63
N ARG A 404 -12.29 10.72 0.79
CA ARG A 404 -12.09 9.46 0.05
C ARG A 404 -13.13 8.41 0.45
N PRO A 405 -13.52 7.50 -0.47
CA PRO A 405 -14.55 6.48 -0.21
C PRO A 405 -14.24 5.55 0.97
N GLU A 406 -12.96 5.42 1.32
CA GLU A 406 -12.48 4.61 2.45
C GLU A 406 -12.78 5.22 3.84
N PHE A 407 -13.00 6.53 3.93
CA PHE A 407 -13.29 7.24 5.20
C PHE A 407 -14.73 7.74 5.31
N GLN A 408 -15.55 7.58 4.26
CA GLN A 408 -16.97 7.90 4.34
C GLN A 408 -17.68 6.78 5.12
N GLU A 409 -18.38 7.15 6.18
CA GLU A 409 -19.34 6.25 6.83
C GLU A 409 -20.31 5.75 5.75
N ARG A 410 -20.40 4.43 5.58
CA ARG A 410 -21.47 3.85 4.76
C ARG A 410 -22.77 4.36 5.39
N PRO A 411 -23.62 5.09 4.65
CA PRO A 411 -24.92 5.45 5.19
C PRO A 411 -25.58 4.15 5.64
N GLU A 412 -26.01 4.13 6.91
CA GLU A 412 -26.83 3.06 7.45
C GLU A 412 -27.92 2.81 6.42
N LYS A 413 -27.95 1.59 5.88
CA LYS A 413 -28.92 1.23 4.87
C LYS A 413 -30.28 1.40 5.55
N ALA A 414 -31.00 2.48 5.20
CA ALA A 414 -32.32 2.77 5.74
C ALA A 414 -33.11 1.45 5.72
N PRO A 415 -33.79 1.08 6.82
CA PRO A 415 -34.53 -0.17 6.91
C PRO A 415 -35.42 -0.24 5.67
N ALA A 416 -35.17 -1.26 4.84
CA ALA A 416 -35.85 -1.40 3.57
C ALA A 416 -37.35 -1.42 3.88
N GLU A 417 -38.08 -0.45 3.33
CA GLU A 417 -39.53 -0.54 3.24
C GLU A 417 -39.87 -1.92 2.66
N PRO A 418 -40.91 -2.61 3.18
CA PRO A 418 -41.26 -3.93 2.71
C PRO A 418 -41.52 -3.84 1.21
N LYS A 419 -40.62 -4.43 0.43
CA LYS A 419 -40.77 -4.53 -1.01
C LYS A 419 -42.01 -5.39 -1.25
N GLU A 420 -43.06 -4.77 -1.79
CA GLU A 420 -44.05 -5.52 -2.56
C GLU A 420 -43.30 -6.34 -3.62
N GLU A 421 -43.67 -7.61 -3.75
CA GLU A 421 -43.08 -8.53 -4.71
C GLU A 421 -43.43 -8.12 -6.14
N GLU A 422 -42.74 -7.11 -6.67
CA GLU A 422 -42.68 -6.89 -8.10
C GLU A 422 -41.68 -7.89 -8.71
N VAL A 423 -42.24 -8.91 -9.36
CA VAL A 423 -41.51 -9.80 -10.26
C VAL A 423 -40.81 -8.91 -11.30
N PRO A 424 -39.46 -8.84 -11.35
CA PRO A 424 -38.80 -7.94 -12.27
C PRO A 424 -39.12 -8.38 -13.71
N PRO A 425 -39.45 -7.45 -14.62
CA PRO A 425 -39.73 -7.78 -16.00
C PRO A 425 -38.47 -8.42 -16.59
N GLU A 426 -38.59 -9.69 -17.01
CA GLU A 426 -37.52 -10.38 -17.71
C GLU A 426 -37.12 -9.57 -18.93
N SER A 427 -35.93 -8.99 -18.87
CA SER A 427 -35.47 -8.08 -19.90
C SER A 427 -35.34 -8.85 -21.21
N SER A 428 -36.29 -8.61 -22.13
CA SER A 428 -36.50 -9.28 -23.41
C SER A 428 -35.24 -9.40 -24.28
N TRP A 429 -34.26 -8.52 -24.08
CA TRP A 429 -33.01 -8.53 -24.85
C TRP A 429 -32.10 -9.74 -24.55
N TRP A 430 -32.07 -10.24 -23.31
CA TRP A 430 -31.23 -11.39 -22.93
C TRP A 430 -31.77 -12.71 -23.49
N ARG A 431 -33.09 -12.89 -23.51
CA ARG A 431 -33.73 -14.03 -24.17
C ARG A 431 -33.48 -14.01 -25.67
N ARG A 432 -33.67 -12.85 -26.31
CA ARG A 432 -33.36 -12.67 -27.75
C ARG A 432 -31.90 -12.94 -28.08
N PHE A 433 -30.97 -12.61 -27.17
CA PHE A 433 -29.55 -12.93 -27.33
C PHE A 433 -29.30 -14.44 -27.24
N ILE A 434 -29.88 -15.13 -26.25
CA ILE A 434 -29.75 -16.59 -26.09
C ILE A 434 -30.41 -17.33 -27.27
N ASP A 435 -31.57 -16.87 -27.74
CA ASP A 435 -32.28 -17.46 -28.87
C ASP A 435 -31.46 -17.29 -30.18
N LYS A 436 -30.92 -16.09 -30.43
CA LYS A 436 -30.00 -15.86 -31.57
C LYS A 436 -28.72 -16.67 -31.46
N LEU A 437 -28.16 -16.84 -30.26
CA LEU A 437 -26.96 -17.64 -30.04
C LEU A 437 -27.25 -19.13 -30.29
N GLY A 438 -28.43 -19.61 -29.92
CA GLY A 438 -28.89 -20.99 -30.17
C GLY A 438 -29.25 -21.28 -31.62
N GLU A 439 -29.76 -20.29 -32.37
CA GLU A 439 -29.92 -20.38 -33.82
C GLU A 439 -28.57 -20.40 -34.54
N TRP A 440 -27.66 -19.49 -34.17
CA TRP A 440 -26.31 -19.44 -34.72
C TRP A 440 -25.51 -20.74 -34.45
N LEU A 441 -25.61 -21.31 -33.24
CA LEU A 441 -25.00 -22.61 -32.93
C LEU A 441 -25.59 -23.75 -33.77
N ARG A 442 -26.91 -23.76 -34.02
CA ARG A 442 -27.56 -24.79 -34.85
C ARG A 442 -27.16 -24.69 -36.31
N ASP A 443 -27.01 -23.48 -36.84
CA ASP A 443 -26.54 -23.27 -38.21
C ASP A 443 -25.06 -23.62 -38.37
N PHE A 444 -24.25 -23.34 -37.36
CA PHE A 444 -22.83 -23.71 -37.35
C PHE A 444 -22.64 -25.24 -37.29
N PHE A 445 -23.52 -25.96 -36.60
CA PHE A 445 -23.49 -27.44 -36.53
C PHE A 445 -24.20 -28.15 -37.70
N LYS A 446 -25.04 -27.46 -38.49
CA LYS A 446 -25.75 -28.04 -39.64
C LYS A 446 -25.01 -27.90 -40.98
N ARG A 447 -23.86 -27.22 -41.02
CA ARG A 447 -23.10 -27.01 -42.27
C ARG A 447 -21.81 -27.81 -42.32
N ASN A 448 -21.94 -29.12 -42.57
CA ASN A 448 -21.23 -29.84 -43.63
C ASN A 448 -21.48 -31.35 -43.54
N ASN A 449 -22.35 -31.85 -44.40
CA ASN A 449 -22.09 -33.10 -45.09
C ASN A 449 -22.54 -32.93 -46.54
N PRO A 450 -21.61 -32.96 -47.50
CA PRO A 450 -21.76 -33.99 -48.52
C PRO A 450 -20.46 -34.72 -48.87
N GLN A 451 -20.62 -36.05 -48.93
CA GLN A 451 -20.13 -36.98 -49.94
C GLN A 451 -18.61 -37.19 -50.10
N SER A 452 -18.18 -38.32 -49.53
CA SER A 452 -17.30 -39.34 -50.14
C SER A 452 -16.45 -38.93 -51.34
N ARG A 453 -15.16 -38.73 -51.08
CA ARG A 453 -14.09 -39.14 -52.00
C ARG A 453 -13.01 -39.82 -51.18
N GLU A 454 -12.79 -41.09 -51.49
CA GLU A 454 -11.78 -41.94 -50.88
C GLU A 454 -10.40 -41.31 -51.06
N THR A 455 -9.71 -41.06 -49.95
CA THR A 455 -8.25 -41.04 -49.88
C THR A 455 -7.89 -41.30 -48.42
N ALA A 456 -7.44 -42.51 -48.14
CA ALA A 456 -6.85 -42.88 -46.87
C ALA A 456 -5.61 -42.01 -46.60
N LEU A 457 -5.45 -41.49 -45.38
CA LEU A 457 -4.21 -41.17 -44.62
C LEU A 457 -4.59 -40.53 -43.25
N PRO A 458 -3.69 -40.45 -42.25
CA PRO A 458 -3.95 -40.80 -40.85
C PRO A 458 -4.51 -39.66 -39.97
N VAL A 459 -5.12 -40.07 -38.86
CA VAL A 459 -5.72 -39.22 -37.81
C VAL A 459 -4.68 -38.25 -37.23
N GLY A 460 -4.83 -36.95 -37.56
CA GLY A 460 -4.01 -35.85 -37.03
C GLY A 460 -4.60 -35.23 -35.75
N GLY A 461 -3.72 -34.87 -34.80
CA GLY A 461 -4.05 -34.34 -33.46
C GLY A 461 -4.80 -33.00 -33.40
N GLY A 462 -5.19 -32.41 -34.54
CA GLY A 462 -5.97 -31.16 -34.58
C GLY A 462 -7.44 -31.34 -34.17
N ALA A 463 -8.09 -32.45 -34.52
CA ALA A 463 -9.49 -32.69 -34.16
C ALA A 463 -9.67 -32.97 -32.66
N ALA A 464 -8.78 -33.77 -32.07
CA ALA A 464 -8.77 -34.04 -30.64
C ALA A 464 -8.42 -32.79 -29.81
N ALA A 465 -7.47 -31.96 -30.29
CA ALA A 465 -7.14 -30.69 -29.66
C ALA A 465 -8.30 -29.69 -29.69
N THR A 466 -9.05 -29.65 -30.79
CA THR A 466 -10.21 -28.74 -30.92
C THR A 466 -11.36 -29.16 -30.00
N VAL A 467 -11.64 -30.47 -29.90
CA VAL A 467 -12.64 -31.02 -28.98
C VAL A 467 -12.24 -30.80 -27.52
N LEU A 468 -10.95 -30.96 -27.19
CA LEU A 468 -10.41 -30.69 -25.85
C LEU A 468 -10.53 -29.20 -25.48
N VAL A 469 -10.22 -28.29 -26.41
CA VAL A 469 -10.34 -26.84 -26.20
C VAL A 469 -11.79 -26.44 -25.99
N VAL A 470 -12.72 -26.97 -26.79
CA VAL A 470 -14.17 -26.69 -26.62
C VAL A 470 -14.69 -27.25 -25.28
N MET A 471 -14.26 -28.44 -24.87
CA MET A 471 -14.60 -29.02 -23.57
C MET A 471 -14.03 -28.20 -22.40
N LEU A 472 -12.79 -27.72 -22.50
CA LEU A 472 -12.16 -26.87 -21.49
C LEU A 472 -12.83 -25.49 -21.41
N VAL A 473 -13.19 -24.89 -22.56
CA VAL A 473 -13.93 -23.61 -22.60
C VAL A 473 -15.34 -23.78 -22.02
N ALA A 474 -16.04 -24.87 -22.32
CA ALA A 474 -17.36 -25.15 -21.76
C ALA A 474 -17.30 -25.40 -20.24
N LEU A 475 -16.33 -26.20 -19.77
CA LEU A 475 -16.11 -26.46 -18.35
C LEU A 475 -15.73 -25.18 -17.59
N THR A 476 -14.99 -24.27 -18.23
CA THR A 476 -14.55 -23.03 -17.59
C THR A 476 -15.60 -21.95 -17.57
N LEU A 477 -16.45 -21.86 -18.60
CA LEU A 477 -17.67 -21.05 -18.54
C LEU A 477 -18.64 -21.59 -17.49
N ALA A 478 -18.73 -22.92 -17.32
CA ALA A 478 -19.51 -23.54 -16.25
C ALA A 478 -18.93 -23.24 -14.85
N VAL A 479 -17.61 -23.35 -14.67
CA VAL A 479 -16.93 -23.02 -13.40
C VAL A 479 -16.98 -21.53 -13.11
N LEU A 480 -16.78 -20.66 -14.11
CA LEU A 480 -16.89 -19.21 -13.98
C LEU A 480 -18.33 -18.81 -13.67
N GLY A 481 -19.31 -19.45 -14.32
CA GLY A 481 -20.73 -19.32 -14.00
C GLY A 481 -21.03 -19.74 -12.55
N VAL A 482 -20.52 -20.89 -12.10
CA VAL A 482 -20.66 -21.37 -10.71
C VAL A 482 -19.94 -20.46 -9.72
N VAL A 483 -18.77 -19.92 -10.04
CA VAL A 483 -18.01 -19.00 -9.18
C VAL A 483 -18.69 -17.64 -9.10
N VAL A 484 -19.17 -17.10 -10.22
CA VAL A 484 -19.93 -15.85 -10.27
C VAL A 484 -21.25 -16.02 -9.53
N VAL A 485 -21.98 -17.13 -9.75
CA VAL A 485 -23.20 -17.46 -9.01
C VAL A 485 -22.89 -17.69 -7.53
N ASN A 486 -21.79 -18.34 -7.15
CA ASN A 486 -21.38 -18.50 -5.75
C ASN A 486 -20.92 -17.20 -5.10
N VAL A 487 -20.28 -16.28 -5.83
CA VAL A 487 -19.89 -14.96 -5.32
C VAL A 487 -21.11 -14.05 -5.20
N LEU A 488 -22.07 -14.15 -6.11
CA LEU A 488 -23.35 -13.43 -6.05
C LEU A 488 -24.28 -14.02 -4.98
N ARG A 489 -24.31 -15.36 -4.80
CA ARG A 489 -25.02 -16.04 -3.70
C ARG A 489 -24.35 -15.79 -2.35
N ARG A 490 -23.02 -15.79 -2.26
CA ARG A 490 -22.28 -15.40 -1.04
C ARG A 490 -22.44 -13.93 -0.70
N LYS A 491 -22.64 -13.03 -1.66
CA LYS A 491 -23.06 -11.64 -1.37
C LYS A 491 -24.50 -11.54 -0.83
N ARG A 492 -25.33 -12.57 -1.02
CA ARG A 492 -26.69 -12.67 -0.48
C ARG A 492 -26.77 -13.43 0.86
N GLU A 493 -25.83 -14.34 1.11
CA GLU A 493 -25.78 -15.17 2.34
C GLU A 493 -24.72 -14.71 3.37
N ALA A 494 -23.77 -13.84 3.02
CA ALA A 494 -22.76 -13.30 3.95
C ALA A 494 -23.24 -12.06 4.72
N SER A 495 -24.50 -12.06 5.16
CA SER A 495 -24.91 -11.32 6.36
C SER A 495 -24.69 -12.22 7.57
N GLY A 496 -23.44 -12.29 8.01
CA GLY A 496 -23.03 -13.03 9.19
C GLY A 496 -21.51 -13.02 9.33
N PRO A 497 -20.91 -12.35 10.34
CA PRO A 497 -19.46 -12.30 10.46
C PRO A 497 -18.95 -13.68 10.88
N ALA A 498 -18.20 -14.32 9.98
CA ALA A 498 -17.28 -15.41 10.31
C ALA A 498 -15.93 -14.77 10.68
N LEU A 499 -15.62 -14.82 11.97
CA LEU A 499 -14.42 -14.27 12.60
C LEU A 499 -13.29 -15.30 12.53
N GLU A 500 -12.23 -15.01 11.76
CA GLU A 500 -10.92 -15.66 11.90
C GLU A 500 -10.14 -14.91 13.01
N VAL A 501 -9.69 -15.69 13.99
CA VAL A 501 -8.92 -15.28 15.16
C VAL A 501 -7.57 -14.70 14.74
N ASN A 502 -7.39 -13.38 14.89
CA ASN A 502 -6.07 -12.75 14.85
C ASN A 502 -5.53 -12.72 16.27
N THR A 503 -4.47 -13.47 16.56
CA THR A 503 -3.66 -13.25 17.76
C THR A 503 -2.88 -11.96 17.58
N VAL A 504 -3.34 -10.88 18.20
CA VAL A 504 -2.65 -9.58 18.22
C VAL A 504 -1.39 -9.69 19.09
N ASP A 505 -0.26 -9.21 18.57
CA ASP A 505 1.03 -9.18 19.25
C ASP A 505 0.98 -8.35 20.54
N ALA A 506 1.41 -8.95 21.66
CA ALA A 506 1.45 -8.34 22.98
C ALA A 506 2.27 -7.04 23.06
N ALA A 507 3.21 -6.82 22.12
CA ALA A 507 4.07 -5.64 22.08
C ALA A 507 3.36 -4.39 21.50
N ALA A 508 2.33 -4.55 20.65
CA ALA A 508 1.56 -3.43 20.12
C ALA A 508 0.53 -2.89 21.13
N LEU A 509 0.17 -3.70 22.13
CA LEU A 509 -0.86 -3.40 23.12
C LEU A 509 -0.33 -2.65 24.36
N ALA A 510 0.98 -2.44 24.47
CA ALA A 510 1.61 -1.74 25.60
C ALA A 510 1.35 -0.22 25.61
N GLY A 511 0.85 0.35 24.50
CA GLY A 511 0.56 1.78 24.37
C GLY A 511 -0.77 2.24 24.98
N ASN A 512 -1.68 1.32 25.33
CA ASN A 512 -2.97 1.65 25.92
C ASN A 512 -3.20 0.84 27.21
N PRO A 513 -2.87 1.40 28.40
CA PRO A 513 -2.85 0.64 29.65
C PRO A 513 -4.21 0.12 30.09
N ASP A 514 -5.31 0.62 29.51
CA ASP A 514 -6.70 0.26 29.80
C ASP A 514 -7.30 -0.77 28.82
N HIS A 515 -6.55 -1.24 27.81
CA HIS A 515 -7.02 -2.19 26.80
C HIS A 515 -7.11 -3.61 27.38
N ALA A 516 -8.24 -4.32 27.28
CA ALA A 516 -8.42 -5.63 27.94
C ALA A 516 -7.36 -6.69 27.55
N LEU A 517 -6.86 -6.65 26.31
CA LEU A 517 -5.79 -7.56 25.83
C LEU A 517 -4.36 -7.14 26.21
N SER A 518 -4.14 -5.97 26.81
CA SER A 518 -2.80 -5.49 27.20
C SER A 518 -2.15 -6.33 28.31
N ARG A 519 -2.95 -7.10 29.06
CA ARG A 519 -2.49 -7.99 30.12
C ARG A 519 -3.18 -9.36 30.03
N PRO A 520 -2.55 -10.42 30.54
CA PRO A 520 -3.25 -11.69 30.73
C PRO A 520 -4.39 -11.54 31.77
N PRO A 521 -5.45 -12.36 31.69
CA PRO A 521 -6.59 -12.30 32.60
C PRO A 521 -6.20 -12.35 34.08
N GLU A 522 -5.19 -13.15 34.41
CA GLU A 522 -4.65 -13.31 35.76
C GLU A 522 -4.01 -12.00 36.27
N GLY A 523 -3.33 -11.27 35.37
CA GLY A 523 -2.72 -9.98 35.67
C GLY A 523 -3.75 -8.89 35.96
N TRP A 524 -4.88 -8.91 35.25
CA TRP A 524 -6.01 -8.01 35.52
C TRP A 524 -6.73 -8.35 36.84
N ALA A 525 -6.94 -9.64 37.12
CA ALA A 525 -7.57 -10.10 38.35
C ALA A 525 -6.72 -9.75 39.59
N HIS A 526 -5.39 -9.91 39.51
CA HIS A 526 -4.49 -9.53 40.61
C HIS A 526 -4.49 -8.02 40.86
N LEU A 527 -4.54 -7.21 39.80
CA LEU A 527 -4.64 -5.76 39.95
C LEU A 527 -5.98 -5.34 40.57
N ALA A 528 -7.07 -6.01 40.22
CA ALA A 528 -8.37 -5.80 40.85
C ALA A 528 -8.32 -6.06 42.37
N ASP A 529 -7.68 -7.15 42.79
CA ASP A 529 -7.52 -7.48 44.22
C ASP A 529 -6.67 -6.44 44.97
N ALA A 530 -5.59 -5.97 44.34
CA ALA A 530 -4.74 -4.92 44.92
C ALA A 530 -5.47 -3.58 45.08
N LEU A 531 -6.38 -3.22 44.16
CA LEU A 531 -7.21 -2.02 44.26
C LEU A 531 -8.30 -2.18 45.32
N ALA A 532 -8.92 -3.36 45.41
CA ALA A 532 -9.91 -3.65 46.45
C ALA A 532 -9.29 -3.57 47.87
N ALA A 533 -8.04 -4.03 48.04
CA ALA A 533 -7.30 -3.92 49.30
C ALA A 533 -7.02 -2.45 49.72
N LYS A 534 -7.00 -1.53 48.76
CA LYS A 534 -6.84 -0.08 48.99
C LYS A 534 -8.18 0.64 49.21
N GLY A 535 -9.30 -0.08 49.16
CA GLY A 535 -10.65 0.50 49.25
C GLY A 535 -11.16 1.09 47.93
N GLU A 536 -10.43 0.92 46.82
CA GLU A 536 -10.82 1.40 45.48
C GLU A 536 -11.71 0.39 44.74
N TYR A 537 -12.87 0.09 45.31
CA TYR A 537 -13.74 -1.01 44.84
C TYR A 537 -14.30 -0.80 43.42
N ARG A 538 -14.55 0.45 43.01
CA ARG A 538 -15.06 0.74 41.65
C ARG A 538 -14.01 0.42 40.58
N GLN A 539 -12.76 0.81 40.83
CA GLN A 539 -11.63 0.51 39.95
C GLN A 539 -11.32 -0.99 40.00
N ALA A 540 -11.46 -1.63 41.15
CA ALA A 540 -11.32 -3.08 41.27
C ALA A 540 -12.34 -3.84 40.39
N VAL A 541 -13.62 -3.45 40.42
CA VAL A 541 -14.67 -4.03 39.55
C VAL A 541 -14.35 -3.83 38.07
N ARG A 542 -13.84 -2.65 37.67
CA ARG A 542 -13.43 -2.40 36.27
C ARG A 542 -12.34 -3.36 35.80
N ASN A 543 -11.29 -3.50 36.59
CA ASN A 543 -10.17 -4.36 36.22
C ASN A 543 -10.57 -5.84 36.20
N LEU A 544 -11.49 -6.24 37.07
CA LEU A 544 -12.04 -7.58 37.08
C LEU A 544 -12.94 -7.86 35.85
N TYR A 545 -13.66 -6.84 35.36
CA TYR A 545 -14.40 -6.95 34.10
C TYR A 545 -13.48 -7.01 32.87
N LEU A 546 -12.35 -6.28 32.87
CA LEU A 546 -11.32 -6.42 31.84
C LEU A 546 -10.67 -7.80 31.85
N ALA A 547 -10.46 -8.40 33.03
CA ALA A 547 -9.99 -9.78 33.16
C ALA A 547 -10.96 -10.76 32.46
N LEU A 548 -12.26 -10.58 32.67
CA LEU A 548 -13.31 -11.38 32.05
C LEU A 548 -13.29 -11.25 30.51
N LEU A 549 -13.26 -10.03 29.98
CA LEU A 549 -13.22 -9.80 28.53
C LEU A 549 -11.96 -10.39 27.90
N SER A 550 -10.81 -10.27 28.56
CA SER A 550 -9.56 -10.88 28.09
C SER A 550 -9.65 -12.41 28.05
N ARG A 551 -10.22 -13.04 29.09
CA ARG A 551 -10.45 -14.50 29.12
C ARG A 551 -11.39 -14.95 28.01
N LEU A 552 -12.56 -14.32 27.90
CA LEU A 552 -13.55 -14.68 26.88
C LEU A 552 -13.02 -14.50 25.45
N HIS A 553 -12.14 -13.52 25.23
CA HIS A 553 -11.48 -13.34 23.94
C HIS A 553 -10.47 -14.45 23.65
N ARG A 554 -9.64 -14.81 24.63
CA ARG A 554 -8.65 -15.90 24.50
C ARG A 554 -9.31 -17.26 24.30
N ASP A 555 -10.48 -17.46 24.89
CA ASP A 555 -11.28 -18.68 24.73
C ASP A 555 -12.07 -18.69 23.40
N GLY A 556 -11.96 -17.64 22.59
CA GLY A 556 -12.69 -17.49 21.32
C GLY A 556 -14.20 -17.29 21.48
N ALA A 557 -14.69 -17.09 22.72
CA ALA A 557 -16.10 -16.90 23.02
C ALA A 557 -16.62 -15.51 22.60
N ILE A 558 -15.74 -14.51 22.56
CA ILE A 558 -15.99 -13.16 22.03
C ILE A 558 -14.80 -12.67 21.18
N HIS A 559 -15.03 -11.68 20.33
CA HIS A 559 -13.96 -10.89 19.73
C HIS A 559 -13.91 -9.53 20.42
N TYR A 560 -12.82 -9.24 21.13
CA TYR A 560 -12.66 -7.97 21.83
C TYR A 560 -12.26 -6.87 20.84
N ASP A 561 -12.99 -5.75 20.86
CA ASP A 561 -12.79 -4.58 20.03
C ASP A 561 -13.25 -3.34 20.82
N GLU A 562 -12.35 -2.38 21.06
CA GLU A 562 -12.64 -1.18 21.86
C GLU A 562 -13.85 -0.37 21.36
N THR A 563 -14.24 -0.52 20.10
CA THR A 563 -15.40 0.18 19.51
C THR A 563 -16.76 -0.43 19.89
N LEU A 564 -16.78 -1.63 20.48
CA LEU A 564 -18.00 -2.34 20.86
C LEU A 564 -18.43 -2.03 22.30
N SER A 565 -19.74 -1.93 22.53
CA SER A 565 -20.30 -1.79 23.87
C SER A 565 -20.26 -3.12 24.64
N ASN A 566 -20.37 -3.06 25.97
CA ASN A 566 -20.42 -4.26 26.81
C ASN A 566 -21.56 -5.22 26.44
N TRP A 567 -22.70 -4.67 26.04
CA TRP A 567 -23.86 -5.45 25.59
C TRP A 567 -23.65 -6.06 24.20
N ASP A 568 -22.80 -5.47 23.36
CA ASP A 568 -22.42 -6.07 22.07
C ASP A 568 -21.66 -7.36 22.27
N TYR A 569 -20.74 -7.42 23.24
CA TYR A 569 -20.06 -8.67 23.59
C TYR A 569 -21.04 -9.76 24.04
N LEU A 570 -22.05 -9.40 24.84
CA LEU A 570 -23.07 -10.36 25.27
C LEU A 570 -23.96 -10.84 24.11
N ARG A 571 -24.29 -9.95 23.17
CA ARG A 571 -25.05 -10.30 21.95
C ARG A 571 -24.24 -11.18 21.01
N ALA A 572 -22.95 -10.90 20.86
CA ALA A 572 -22.01 -11.61 20.00
C ALA A 572 -21.39 -12.86 20.65
N PHE A 573 -21.73 -13.17 21.91
CA PHE A 573 -21.18 -14.29 22.66
C PHE A 573 -21.49 -15.65 21.98
N ARG A 574 -20.44 -16.40 21.64
CA ARG A 574 -20.50 -17.73 20.99
C ARG A 574 -19.96 -18.87 21.86
N GLY A 575 -19.68 -18.61 23.14
CA GLY A 575 -19.24 -19.63 24.09
C GLY A 575 -20.38 -20.52 24.61
N ARG A 576 -20.08 -21.35 25.61
CA ARG A 576 -21.04 -22.27 26.23
C ARG A 576 -22.24 -21.52 26.84
N PRO A 577 -23.47 -22.06 26.71
CA PRO A 577 -24.69 -21.40 27.20
C PRO A 577 -24.67 -21.14 28.71
N GLU A 578 -24.01 -21.99 29.49
CA GLU A 578 -23.85 -21.87 30.94
C GLU A 578 -23.11 -20.59 31.37
N VAL A 579 -22.20 -20.08 30.54
CA VAL A 579 -21.41 -18.87 30.83
C VAL A 579 -22.20 -17.59 30.50
N LYS A 580 -23.22 -17.68 29.64
CA LYS A 580 -23.97 -16.53 29.14
C LYS A 580 -24.79 -15.83 30.23
N ALA A 581 -25.38 -16.59 31.16
CA ALA A 581 -26.17 -16.02 32.25
C ALA A 581 -25.28 -15.29 33.29
N PRO A 582 -24.17 -15.89 33.80
CA PRO A 582 -23.18 -15.17 34.60
C PRO A 582 -22.59 -13.95 33.90
N PHE A 583 -22.27 -14.05 32.60
CA PHE A 583 -21.72 -12.92 31.84
C PHE A 583 -22.72 -11.76 31.72
N ARG A 584 -24.01 -12.05 31.53
CA ARG A 584 -25.07 -11.04 31.53
C ARG A 584 -25.15 -10.32 32.88
N GLU A 585 -25.10 -11.07 33.97
CA GLU A 585 -25.15 -10.51 35.33
C GLU A 585 -23.94 -9.63 35.63
N LEU A 586 -22.73 -10.08 35.28
CA LEU A 586 -21.50 -9.29 35.44
C LEU A 586 -21.53 -8.01 34.59
N THR A 587 -22.02 -8.09 33.35
CA THR A 587 -22.16 -6.93 32.46
C THR A 587 -23.13 -5.91 33.04
N ARG A 588 -24.27 -6.36 33.58
CA ARG A 588 -25.24 -5.49 34.25
C ARG A 588 -24.64 -4.80 35.48
N ARG A 589 -23.98 -5.57 36.37
CA ARG A 589 -23.34 -5.03 37.58
C ARG A 589 -22.22 -4.03 37.24
N PHE A 590 -21.41 -4.32 36.23
CA PHE A 590 -20.37 -3.41 35.75
C PHE A 590 -20.98 -2.11 35.22
N ASP A 591 -22.04 -2.18 34.42
CA ASP A 591 -22.69 -0.98 33.87
C ASP A 591 -23.27 -0.09 34.97
N PHE A 592 -23.91 -0.66 36.01
CA PHE A 592 -24.38 0.12 37.15
C PHE A 592 -23.23 0.75 37.96
N ALA A 593 -22.14 0.02 38.18
CA ALA A 593 -20.98 0.51 38.92
C ALA A 593 -20.19 1.59 38.16
N TRP A 594 -20.06 1.45 36.84
CA TRP A 594 -19.21 2.32 36.01
C TRP A 594 -19.99 3.46 35.38
N TYR A 595 -21.07 3.16 34.65
CA TYR A 595 -21.89 4.16 33.95
C TYR A 595 -23.04 4.69 34.81
N GLY A 596 -23.63 3.85 35.66
CA GLY A 596 -24.68 4.24 36.60
C GLY A 596 -24.19 4.98 37.85
N ASN A 597 -22.87 5.09 38.03
CA ASN A 597 -22.21 5.74 39.18
C ASN A 597 -22.71 5.24 40.56
N VAL A 598 -23.20 3.99 40.62
CA VAL A 598 -23.68 3.38 41.87
C VAL A 598 -22.46 3.05 42.75
N PRO A 599 -22.44 3.46 44.03
CA PRO A 599 -21.32 3.18 44.92
C PRO A 599 -21.17 1.67 45.13
N VAL A 600 -19.95 1.17 44.96
CA VAL A 600 -19.59 -0.24 45.21
C VAL A 600 -18.78 -0.30 46.50
N GLY A 601 -19.26 -1.08 47.47
CA GLY A 601 -18.52 -1.40 48.71
C GLY A 601 -17.80 -2.74 48.64
N ALA A 602 -17.17 -3.13 49.75
CA ALA A 602 -16.45 -4.41 49.88
C ALA A 602 -17.33 -5.63 49.53
N ASP A 603 -18.59 -5.62 49.96
CA ASP A 603 -19.54 -6.70 49.67
C ASP A 603 -19.84 -6.79 48.18
N GLY A 604 -20.04 -5.64 47.52
CA GLY A 604 -20.29 -5.56 46.08
C GLY A 604 -19.11 -6.07 45.24
N TYR A 605 -17.88 -5.77 45.64
CA TYR A 605 -16.68 -6.34 45.00
C TYR A 605 -16.59 -7.87 45.24
N THR A 606 -16.85 -8.32 46.46
CA THR A 606 -16.78 -9.74 46.84
C THR A 606 -17.78 -10.58 46.04
N GLU A 607 -19.02 -10.10 45.89
CA GLU A 607 -20.01 -10.77 45.05
C GLU A 607 -19.62 -10.78 43.57
N PHE A 608 -19.12 -9.65 43.04
CA PHE A 608 -18.66 -9.58 41.65
C PHE A 608 -17.49 -10.56 41.40
N ARG A 609 -16.57 -10.69 42.37
CA ARG A 609 -15.46 -11.64 42.34
C ARG A 609 -15.93 -13.09 42.45
N ALA A 610 -16.91 -13.39 43.29
CA ALA A 610 -17.47 -14.73 43.41
C ALA A 610 -18.07 -15.23 42.09
N ILE A 611 -18.74 -14.35 41.34
CA ILE A 611 -19.31 -14.69 40.02
C ILE A 611 -18.23 -14.78 38.94
N THR A 612 -17.20 -13.92 39.00
CA THR A 612 -16.13 -13.87 37.97
C THR A 612 -15.08 -14.97 38.13
N ALA A 613 -14.75 -15.38 39.37
CA ALA A 613 -13.73 -16.39 39.67
C ALA A 613 -13.88 -17.72 38.89
N PRO A 614 -15.05 -18.39 38.84
CA PRO A 614 -15.20 -19.63 38.09
C PRO A 614 -15.04 -19.43 36.58
N LEU A 615 -15.30 -18.22 36.06
CA LEU A 615 -15.12 -17.90 34.65
C LEU A 615 -13.65 -17.63 34.28
N LEU A 616 -12.81 -17.29 35.25
CA LEU A 616 -11.38 -17.01 35.04
C LEU A 616 -10.49 -18.25 35.19
N ALA A 617 -10.97 -19.34 35.79
CA ALA A 617 -10.20 -20.57 35.93
C ALA A 617 -9.96 -21.25 34.56
N ALA A 618 -8.71 -21.59 34.26
CA ALA A 618 -8.33 -22.25 33.01
C ALA A 618 -8.97 -23.65 32.90
N GLN A 619 -9.51 -23.98 31.72
CA GLN A 619 -10.06 -25.32 31.46
C GLN A 619 -8.99 -26.24 30.83
N PRO A 620 -8.99 -27.55 31.15
CA PRO A 620 -8.14 -28.51 30.48
C PRO A 620 -8.51 -28.59 28.99
N ALA A 621 -7.50 -28.56 28.12
CA ALA A 621 -7.65 -28.61 26.67
C ALA A 621 -8.45 -29.85 26.25
N GLN A 622 -9.60 -29.65 25.58
CA GLN A 622 -10.25 -30.73 24.84
C GLN A 622 -9.37 -31.08 23.64
N GLU A 623 -8.74 -32.27 23.68
CA GLU A 623 -8.12 -32.90 22.53
C GLU A 623 -9.11 -32.92 21.37
N ALA A 624 -8.70 -32.35 20.24
CA ALA A 624 -9.46 -32.36 19.01
C ALA A 624 -9.57 -33.80 18.50
N ALA A 625 -10.70 -34.43 18.79
CA ALA A 625 -11.17 -35.62 18.09
C ALA A 625 -11.55 -35.24 16.65
N GLY A 626 -10.79 -35.76 15.69
CA GLY A 626 -11.24 -36.18 14.36
C GLY A 626 -11.84 -35.15 13.39
N ALA A 627 -11.08 -34.80 12.35
CA ALA A 627 -11.43 -34.94 10.92
C ALA A 627 -10.34 -34.33 10.03
#